data_AF-A0A9E4LBH9-F1
#
_entry.id   AF-A0A9E4LBH9-F1
#
_cell.length_a   1.000
_cell.length_b   1.000
_cell.length_c   1.000
_cell.angle_alpha   90.00
_cell.angle_beta   90.00
_cell.angle_gamma   90.00
#
_symmetry.space_group_name_H-M   'P 1'
#
loop_
_entity.id
_entity.type
_entity.pdbx_description
1 polymer ?
#
loop_
_entity_poly.entity_id
_entity_poly.type
_entity_poly.pdbx_seq_one_letter_code
_entity_poly.pdbx_strand_id
1 'polypeptide(L)'
;MNDPYWNPLWDVCQELEVPIHWHANAGIVLRPPSWKAYNRAQITVSFIPGGLSAVCQFLPNLIFSGNLERYPRLKWVCAETGLGWINYALEACDHEWERRRLWTEGVVTRPSEQFRRQMYVCFWFEKVGLASRHMIGIDNIMWQSDYPHNTSTYPDSWATVERTLVDVPADERERLLYANAQNLYKLA
;
A
#
# COMPACT_ATOMS: atom_id res chain seq x y z
N MET A 1 7.01 -3.76 14.96
CA MET A 1 7.44 -2.53 14.26
C MET A 1 7.91 -1.44 15.22
N ASN A 2 7.23 -1.22 16.34
CA ASN A 2 7.68 -0.31 17.41
C ASN A 2 8.68 -0.95 18.40
N ASP A 3 9.33 -2.06 18.01
CA ASP A 3 10.38 -2.64 18.86
C ASP A 3 11.64 -1.76 18.70
N PRO A 4 12.26 -1.26 19.79
CA PRO A 4 13.45 -0.42 19.73
C PRO A 4 14.61 -1.05 18.96
N TYR A 5 14.66 -2.38 18.84
CA TYR A 5 15.60 -3.10 17.98
C TYR A 5 15.68 -2.55 16.55
N TRP A 6 14.56 -2.09 15.99
CA TRP A 6 14.50 -1.56 14.62
C TRP A 6 14.78 -0.06 14.51
N ASN A 7 14.88 0.68 15.61
CA ASN A 7 15.10 2.13 15.57
C ASN A 7 16.33 2.54 14.73
N PRO A 8 17.50 1.89 14.85
CA PRO A 8 18.67 2.27 14.04
C PRO A 8 18.42 2.19 12.53
N LEU A 9 17.58 1.25 12.08
CA LEU A 9 17.20 1.15 10.66
C LEU A 9 16.31 2.34 10.25
N TRP A 10 15.29 2.67 11.07
CA TRP A 10 14.38 3.79 10.80
C TRP A 10 15.10 5.14 10.83
N ASP A 11 16.03 5.32 11.77
CA ASP A 11 16.89 6.50 11.87
C ASP A 11 17.67 6.70 10.57
N VAL A 12 18.40 5.67 10.12
CA VAL A 12 19.21 5.73 8.89
C VAL A 12 18.35 5.92 7.65
N CYS A 13 17.24 5.20 7.51
CA CYS A 13 16.35 5.36 6.36
C CYS A 13 15.76 6.78 6.30
N GLN A 14 15.38 7.36 7.44
CA GLN A 14 14.87 8.72 7.49
C GLN A 14 15.97 9.76 7.21
N GLU A 15 17.17 9.57 7.74
CA GLU A 15 18.33 10.45 7.53
C GLU A 15 18.73 10.49 6.05
N LEU A 16 18.78 9.32 5.40
CA LEU A 16 19.13 9.19 3.98
C LEU A 16 17.95 9.44 3.03
N GLU A 17 16.76 9.69 3.57
CA GLU A 17 15.52 9.84 2.82
C GLU A 17 15.24 8.65 1.87
N VAL A 18 15.57 7.44 2.32
CA VAL A 18 15.34 6.19 1.59
C VAL A 18 14.01 5.59 2.02
N PRO A 19 13.05 5.38 1.10
CA PRO A 19 11.76 4.78 1.43
C PRO A 19 11.90 3.30 1.80
N ILE A 20 11.06 2.85 2.71
CA ILE A 20 10.95 1.43 3.08
C ILE A 20 9.85 0.80 2.26
N HIS A 21 10.19 -0.29 1.56
CA HIS A 21 9.24 -1.05 0.78
C HIS A 21 8.79 -2.29 1.55
N TRP A 22 7.49 -2.43 1.69
CA TRP A 22 6.86 -3.69 2.04
C TRP A 22 6.22 -4.27 0.80
N HIS A 23 6.81 -5.37 0.38
CA HIS A 23 6.34 -6.14 -0.74
C HIS A 23 5.27 -7.12 -0.28
N ALA A 24 4.25 -7.34 -1.09
CA ALA A 24 3.29 -8.39 -0.81
C ALA A 24 3.98 -9.75 -0.62
N ASN A 25 3.39 -10.56 0.25
CA ASN A 25 3.92 -11.87 0.66
C ASN A 25 5.30 -11.86 1.33
N ALA A 26 5.88 -10.71 1.68
CA ALA A 26 7.10 -10.65 2.47
C ALA A 26 6.80 -10.90 3.97
N GLY A 27 7.47 -11.89 4.57
CA GLY A 27 7.37 -12.17 6.00
C GLY A 27 6.24 -13.15 6.36
N ILE A 28 5.23 -12.70 7.11
CA ILE A 28 4.17 -13.56 7.65
C ILE A 28 3.19 -13.94 6.53
N VAL A 29 3.19 -15.20 6.15
CA VAL A 29 2.24 -15.76 5.18
C VAL A 29 1.10 -16.44 5.92
N LEU A 30 -0.08 -15.81 5.90
CA LEU A 30 -1.30 -16.46 6.35
C LEU A 30 -1.83 -17.37 5.24
N ARG A 31 -1.53 -18.67 5.34
CA ARG A 31 -1.97 -19.67 4.36
C ARG A 31 -3.00 -20.62 4.96
N PRO A 32 -4.31 -20.40 4.72
CA PRO A 32 -5.30 -21.39 5.11
C PRO A 32 -5.04 -22.71 4.34
N PRO A 33 -5.37 -23.87 4.93
CA PRO A 33 -5.24 -25.15 4.25
C PRO A 33 -6.09 -25.17 2.99
N SER A 34 -5.50 -25.67 1.89
CA SER A 34 -6.23 -25.81 0.63
C SER A 34 -7.27 -26.94 0.71
N TRP A 35 -8.42 -26.72 0.08
CA TRP A 35 -9.45 -27.75 -0.03
C TRP A 35 -8.96 -28.92 -0.88
N LYS A 36 -9.24 -30.16 -0.45
CA LYS A 36 -8.82 -31.38 -1.17
C LYS A 36 -9.31 -31.46 -2.62
N ALA A 37 -10.43 -30.79 -2.93
CA ALA A 37 -11.01 -30.75 -4.27
C ALA A 37 -10.31 -29.76 -5.21
N TYR A 38 -9.43 -28.89 -4.71
CA TYR A 38 -8.74 -27.93 -5.56
C TYR A 38 -7.64 -28.63 -6.36
N ASN A 39 -7.63 -28.38 -7.66
CA ASN A 39 -6.47 -28.69 -8.50
C ASN A 39 -5.34 -27.68 -8.26
N ARG A 40 -4.15 -27.98 -8.80
CA ARG A 40 -2.95 -27.14 -8.62
C ARG A 40 -3.16 -25.68 -9.04
N ALA A 41 -3.87 -25.43 -10.14
CA ALA A 41 -4.12 -24.06 -10.61
C ALA A 41 -5.04 -23.30 -9.65
N GLN A 42 -6.08 -23.95 -9.14
CA GLN A 42 -6.99 -23.35 -8.14
C GLN A 42 -6.26 -22.99 -6.85
N ILE A 43 -5.35 -23.86 -6.38
CA ILE A 43 -4.51 -23.57 -5.20
C ILE A 43 -3.70 -22.30 -5.43
N THR A 44 -3.00 -22.20 -6.57
CA THR A 44 -2.18 -21.03 -6.90
C THR A 44 -3.01 -19.76 -7.04
N VAL A 45 -4.10 -19.80 -7.80
CA VAL A 45 -4.95 -18.62 -8.06
C VAL A 45 -5.67 -18.15 -6.80
N SER A 46 -6.06 -19.05 -5.89
CA SER A 46 -6.66 -18.66 -4.60
C SER A 46 -5.64 -18.02 -3.65
N PHE A 47 -4.38 -18.42 -3.75
CA PHE A 47 -3.33 -17.95 -2.85
C PHE A 47 -2.93 -16.51 -3.13
N ILE A 48 -2.78 -16.14 -4.41
CA ILE A 48 -2.26 -14.83 -4.79
C ILE A 48 -3.13 -13.69 -4.21
N PRO A 49 -4.44 -13.58 -4.49
CA PRO A 49 -5.27 -12.49 -3.96
C PRO A 49 -5.36 -12.50 -2.43
N GLY A 50 -5.38 -13.69 -1.82
CA GLY A 50 -5.37 -13.83 -0.36
C GLY A 50 -4.09 -13.27 0.27
N GLY A 51 -2.94 -13.59 -0.32
CA GLY A 51 -1.63 -13.07 0.09
C GLY A 51 -1.52 -11.55 -0.05
N LEU A 52 -2.03 -10.99 -1.16
CA LEU A 52 -2.07 -9.54 -1.36
C LEU A 52 -2.89 -8.85 -0.26
N SER A 53 -4.03 -9.43 0.11
CA SER A 53 -4.89 -8.92 1.19
C SER A 53 -4.33 -9.15 2.61
N ALA A 54 -3.33 -10.01 2.79
CA ALA A 54 -2.69 -10.15 4.11
C ALA A 54 -2.00 -8.84 4.53
N VAL A 55 -1.59 -8.01 3.57
CA VAL A 55 -1.00 -6.71 3.82
C VAL A 55 -1.98 -5.74 4.51
N CYS A 56 -3.29 -5.97 4.36
CA CYS A 56 -4.34 -5.24 5.09
C CYS A 56 -4.17 -5.27 6.60
N GLN A 57 -3.56 -6.32 7.14
CA GLN A 57 -3.34 -6.43 8.59
C GLN A 57 -2.15 -5.60 9.06
N PHE A 58 -1.21 -5.27 8.17
CA PHE A 58 0.00 -4.53 8.53
C PHE A 58 -0.24 -3.04 8.63
N LEU A 59 -1.10 -2.48 7.77
CA LEU A 59 -1.34 -1.04 7.75
C LEU A 59 -1.85 -0.51 9.11
N PRO A 60 -2.90 -1.09 9.74
CA PRO A 60 -3.32 -0.67 11.08
C PRO A 60 -2.21 -0.85 12.13
N ASN A 61 -1.45 -1.95 12.04
CA ASN A 61 -0.35 -2.21 12.97
C ASN A 61 0.75 -1.14 12.89
N LEU A 62 1.08 -0.63 11.70
CA LEU A 62 2.06 0.44 11.52
C LEU A 62 1.50 1.79 12.00
N ILE A 63 0.28 2.14 11.58
CA ILE A 63 -0.38 3.39 11.96
C ILE A 63 -0.44 3.53 13.48
N PHE A 64 -0.95 2.50 14.17
CA PHE A 64 -1.11 2.54 15.63
C PHE A 64 0.17 2.19 16.39
N SER A 65 1.28 1.88 15.70
CA SER A 65 2.56 1.59 16.35
C SER A 65 3.22 2.86 16.91
N GLY A 66 2.81 4.06 16.51
CA GLY A 66 3.49 5.32 16.83
C GLY A 66 4.75 5.59 15.99
N ASN A 67 5.16 4.69 15.10
CA ASN A 67 6.34 4.90 14.27
C ASN A 67 6.14 6.03 13.26
N LEU A 68 4.95 6.16 12.67
CA LEU A 68 4.64 7.24 11.72
C LEU A 68 4.69 8.63 12.36
N GLU A 69 4.52 8.70 13.69
CA GLU A 69 4.68 9.94 14.45
C GLU A 69 6.13 10.18 14.85
N ARG A 70 6.85 9.12 15.25
CA ARG A 70 8.27 9.21 15.61
C ARG A 70 9.15 9.56 14.40
N TYR A 71 8.80 9.07 13.21
CA TYR A 71 9.56 9.24 11.97
C TYR A 71 8.71 9.91 10.87
N PRO A 72 8.26 11.16 11.04
CA PRO A 72 7.27 11.76 10.16
C PRO A 72 7.78 12.04 8.73
N ARG A 73 9.10 11.97 8.50
CA ARG A 73 9.71 12.12 7.16
C ARG A 73 9.99 10.79 6.48
N LEU A 74 10.01 9.68 7.22
CA LEU A 74 10.28 8.35 6.69
C LEU A 74 9.11 7.89 5.81
N LYS A 75 9.40 7.54 4.56
CA LYS A 75 8.38 7.11 3.60
C LYS A 75 8.24 5.59 3.58
N TRP A 76 7.01 5.12 3.42
CA TRP A 76 6.67 3.70 3.38
C TRP A 76 5.93 3.38 2.08
N VAL A 77 6.25 2.26 1.44
CA VAL A 77 5.65 1.85 0.17
C VAL A 77 5.09 0.44 0.28
N CYS A 78 3.79 0.29 0.06
CA CYS A 78 3.11 -0.99 -0.08
C CYS A 78 3.18 -1.46 -1.54
N ALA A 79 4.26 -2.15 -1.90
CA ALA A 79 4.53 -2.65 -3.24
C ALA A 79 3.82 -3.99 -3.51
N GLU A 80 3.28 -4.18 -4.71
CA GLU A 80 2.50 -5.36 -5.09
C GLU A 80 1.26 -5.62 -4.20
N THR A 81 0.69 -4.61 -3.53
CA THR A 81 -0.42 -4.85 -2.57
C THR A 81 -1.81 -4.54 -3.10
N GLY A 82 -1.90 -3.72 -4.15
CA GLY A 82 -3.16 -3.25 -4.72
C GLY A 82 -3.88 -2.21 -3.86
N LEU A 83 -4.93 -1.60 -4.43
CA LEU A 83 -5.61 -0.42 -3.90
C LEU A 83 -6.89 -0.72 -3.14
N GLY A 84 -7.65 -1.72 -3.59
CA GLY A 84 -9.06 -1.87 -3.20
C GLY A 84 -9.30 -1.90 -1.69
N TRP A 85 -8.38 -2.53 -0.96
CA TRP A 85 -8.49 -2.70 0.49
C TRP A 85 -8.06 -1.47 1.30
N ILE A 86 -7.25 -0.57 0.74
CA ILE A 86 -6.71 0.60 1.45
C ILE A 86 -7.85 1.48 1.95
N ASN A 87 -8.88 1.69 1.12
CA ASN A 87 -10.04 2.49 1.49
C ASN A 87 -10.73 1.97 2.75
N TYR A 88 -11.03 0.67 2.78
CA TYR A 88 -11.64 0.02 3.94
C TYR A 88 -10.72 0.10 5.16
N ALA A 89 -9.43 -0.17 5.00
CA ALA A 89 -8.50 -0.15 6.11
C ALA A 89 -8.38 1.25 6.74
N LEU A 90 -8.30 2.30 5.93
CA LEU A 90 -8.27 3.68 6.41
C LEU A 90 -9.58 4.09 7.07
N GLU A 91 -10.72 3.77 6.45
CA GLU A 91 -12.05 4.04 7.02
C GLU A 91 -12.23 3.33 8.37
N ALA A 92 -11.86 2.06 8.46
CA ALA A 92 -11.93 1.28 9.70
C ALA A 92 -10.99 1.84 10.78
N CYS A 93 -9.75 2.21 10.43
CA CYS A 93 -8.83 2.81 11.39
C CYS A 93 -9.35 4.15 11.92
N ASP A 94 -9.83 5.03 11.03
CA ASP A 94 -10.42 6.31 11.41
C ASP A 94 -11.67 6.12 12.28
N HIS A 95 -12.55 5.20 11.91
CA HIS A 95 -13.75 4.87 12.69
C HIS A 95 -13.39 4.42 14.11
N GLU A 96 -12.43 3.50 14.25
CA GLU A 96 -12.04 2.98 15.56
C GLU A 96 -11.28 4.02 16.39
N TRP A 97 -10.49 4.87 15.74
CA TRP A 97 -9.83 6.02 16.35
C TRP A 97 -10.85 7.01 16.92
N GLU A 98 -11.89 7.34 16.15
CA GLU A 98 -12.97 8.23 16.58
C GLU A 98 -13.83 7.61 17.67
N ARG A 99 -14.23 6.35 17.49
CA ARG A 99 -15.13 5.67 18.42
C ARG A 99 -14.52 5.51 19.81
N ARG A 100 -13.20 5.28 19.88
CA ARG A 100 -12.45 5.18 21.14
C ARG A 100 -11.85 6.49 21.61
N ARG A 101 -12.00 7.57 20.83
CA ARG A 101 -11.44 8.90 21.12
C ARG A 101 -9.94 8.84 21.39
N LEU A 102 -9.18 8.11 20.57
CA LEU A 102 -7.77 7.80 20.88
C LEU A 102 -6.87 9.04 21.02
N TRP A 103 -7.31 10.22 20.59
CA TRP A 103 -6.65 11.49 20.90
C TRP A 103 -6.58 11.80 22.40
N THR A 104 -7.49 11.25 23.24
CA THR A 104 -7.40 11.37 24.71
C THR A 104 -6.37 10.41 25.31
N GLU A 105 -5.94 9.41 24.53
CA GLU A 105 -4.97 8.38 24.91
C GLU A 105 -3.59 8.60 24.24
N GLY A 106 -3.37 9.78 23.65
CA GLY A 106 -2.10 10.18 23.04
C GLY A 106 -1.91 9.84 21.56
N VAL A 107 -2.86 9.17 20.91
CA VAL A 107 -2.86 9.00 19.44
C VAL A 107 -3.61 10.17 18.81
N VAL A 108 -2.93 11.30 18.69
CA VAL A 108 -3.58 12.58 18.33
C VAL A 108 -3.85 12.75 16.84
N THR A 109 -3.01 12.21 15.95
CA THR A 109 -3.20 12.35 14.52
C THR A 109 -4.14 11.27 13.99
N ARG A 110 -5.11 11.68 13.18
CA ARG A 110 -6.07 10.76 12.55
C ARG A 110 -5.34 9.76 11.64
N PRO A 111 -5.67 8.45 11.67
CA PRO A 111 -5.01 7.41 10.86
C PRO A 111 -4.85 7.75 9.38
N SER A 112 -5.90 8.23 8.72
CA SER A 112 -5.84 8.63 7.31
C SER A 112 -4.90 9.82 7.05
N GLU A 113 -4.73 10.73 8.01
CA GLU A 113 -3.76 11.82 7.90
C GLU A 113 -2.32 11.30 8.02
N GLN A 114 -2.08 10.35 8.92
CA GLN A 114 -0.77 9.69 9.04
C GLN A 114 -0.40 8.96 7.73
N PHE A 115 -1.36 8.25 7.13
CA PHE A 115 -1.19 7.60 5.83
C PHE A 115 -0.85 8.61 4.74
N ARG A 116 -1.69 9.65 4.56
CA ARG A 116 -1.49 10.66 3.50
C ARG A 116 -0.14 11.36 3.61
N ARG A 117 0.38 11.55 4.83
CA ARG A 117 1.66 12.22 5.07
C ARG A 117 2.86 11.47 4.50
N GLN A 118 2.87 10.13 4.57
CA GLN A 118 4.14 9.40 4.38
C GLN A 118 4.04 7.96 3.84
N MET A 119 2.85 7.49 3.45
CA MET A 119 2.68 6.16 2.89
C MET A 119 2.27 6.21 1.42
N TYR A 120 2.70 5.19 0.67
CA TYR A 120 2.39 5.02 -0.74
C TYR A 120 1.94 3.59 -1.01
N VAL A 121 1.11 3.40 -2.03
CA VAL A 121 0.60 2.09 -2.43
C VAL A 121 0.71 1.90 -3.94
N CYS A 122 1.11 0.70 -4.35
CA CYS A 122 1.26 0.35 -5.76
C CYS A 122 0.07 -0.43 -6.30
N PHE A 123 -0.27 -0.20 -7.58
CA PHE A 123 -1.31 -0.91 -8.33
C PHE A 123 -0.86 -1.21 -9.75
N TRP A 124 -1.52 -2.18 -10.42
CA TRP A 124 -1.17 -2.51 -11.81
C TRP A 124 -2.35 -2.89 -12.71
N PHE A 125 -3.40 -3.55 -12.21
CA PHE A 125 -4.56 -3.97 -13.01
C PHE A 125 -5.93 -3.54 -12.48
N GLU A 126 -6.01 -3.05 -11.24
CA GLU A 126 -7.28 -2.82 -10.55
C GLU A 126 -8.04 -1.62 -11.10
N LYS A 127 -9.38 -1.72 -11.10
CA LYS A 127 -10.29 -0.57 -11.39
C LYS A 127 -11.04 -0.08 -10.16
N VAL A 128 -11.36 -0.99 -9.23
CA VAL A 128 -12.20 -0.67 -8.05
C VAL A 128 -11.52 0.34 -7.14
N GLY A 129 -10.24 0.14 -6.82
CA GLY A 129 -9.48 1.09 -6.03
C GLY A 129 -9.24 2.42 -6.76
N LEU A 130 -9.11 2.41 -8.09
CA LEU A 130 -9.00 3.64 -8.89
C LEU A 130 -10.28 4.48 -8.87
N ALA A 131 -11.45 3.84 -8.89
CA ALA A 131 -12.73 4.55 -8.78
C ALA A 131 -12.85 5.32 -7.45
N SER A 132 -12.11 4.91 -6.43
CA SER A 132 -12.11 5.47 -5.07
C SER A 132 -10.77 6.14 -4.69
N ARG A 133 -9.87 6.37 -5.66
CA ARG A 133 -8.49 6.86 -5.45
C ARG A 133 -8.38 8.14 -4.61
N HIS A 134 -9.39 9.01 -4.67
CA HIS A 134 -9.43 10.26 -3.91
C HIS A 134 -9.57 10.04 -2.40
N MET A 135 -10.18 8.93 -1.98
CA MET A 135 -10.26 8.56 -0.56
C MET A 135 -8.89 8.13 -0.04
N ILE A 136 -8.15 7.35 -0.83
CA ILE A 136 -6.75 6.97 -0.57
C ILE A 136 -5.84 8.21 -0.50
N GLY A 137 -5.99 9.11 -1.47
CA GLY A 137 -5.10 10.24 -1.72
C GLY A 137 -4.34 10.02 -3.02
N ILE A 138 -4.60 10.87 -4.02
CA ILE A 138 -4.03 10.69 -5.37
C ILE A 138 -2.50 10.72 -5.37
N ASP A 139 -1.90 11.49 -4.46
CA ASP A 139 -0.45 11.66 -4.30
C ASP A 139 0.23 10.47 -3.61
N ASN A 140 -0.56 9.52 -3.09
CA ASN A 140 -0.09 8.35 -2.36
C ASN A 140 -0.14 7.08 -3.21
N ILE A 141 -0.47 7.18 -4.50
CA ILE A 141 -0.68 6.02 -5.37
C ILE A 141 0.36 6.00 -6.50
N MET A 142 0.95 4.84 -6.75
CA MET A 142 1.90 4.63 -7.85
C MET A 142 1.49 3.43 -8.70
N TRP A 143 1.67 3.52 -10.02
CA TRP A 143 1.54 2.38 -10.90
C TRP A 143 2.82 1.54 -10.89
N GLN A 144 2.69 0.22 -11.02
CA GLN A 144 3.80 -0.71 -11.23
C GLN A 144 3.47 -1.72 -12.34
N SER A 145 4.48 -2.34 -12.95
CA SER A 145 4.27 -3.42 -13.92
C SER A 145 4.26 -4.82 -13.30
N ASP A 146 4.91 -4.97 -12.13
CA ASP A 146 5.17 -6.23 -11.44
C ASP A 146 5.96 -7.27 -12.28
N TYR A 147 6.82 -6.81 -13.18
CA TYR A 147 7.65 -7.70 -14.00
C TYR A 147 8.68 -8.45 -13.13
N PRO A 148 8.93 -9.77 -13.36
CA PRO A 148 8.40 -10.64 -14.43
C PRO A 148 7.31 -11.61 -13.95
N HIS A 149 6.54 -11.27 -12.91
CA HIS A 149 5.57 -12.21 -12.34
C HIS A 149 4.49 -12.62 -13.35
N ASN A 150 3.85 -13.78 -13.11
CA ASN A 150 2.71 -14.21 -13.92
C ASN A 150 1.53 -13.22 -13.87
N THR A 151 1.40 -12.44 -12.79
CA THR A 151 0.38 -11.38 -12.67
C THR A 151 0.83 -10.03 -13.25
N SER A 152 2.05 -9.97 -13.78
CA SER A 152 2.60 -8.78 -14.41
C SER A 152 1.75 -8.35 -15.60
N THR A 153 1.80 -7.06 -15.89
CA THR A 153 1.18 -6.51 -17.11
C THR A 153 2.09 -6.60 -18.33
N TYR A 154 3.38 -6.95 -18.17
CA TYR A 154 4.32 -7.09 -19.28
C TYR A 154 3.99 -8.30 -20.17
N PRO A 155 4.16 -8.23 -21.51
CA PRO A 155 4.67 -7.09 -22.30
C PRO A 155 3.61 -6.03 -22.64
N ASP A 156 2.34 -6.28 -22.31
CA ASP A 156 1.20 -5.44 -22.71
C ASP A 156 0.84 -4.36 -21.67
N SER A 157 1.85 -3.80 -20.99
CA SER A 157 1.64 -2.87 -19.87
C SER A 157 0.82 -1.65 -20.28
N TRP A 158 1.10 -1.07 -21.45
CA TRP A 158 0.36 0.08 -21.97
C TRP A 158 -1.10 -0.25 -22.27
N ALA A 159 -1.39 -1.43 -22.82
CA ALA A 159 -2.78 -1.85 -23.05
C ALA A 159 -3.55 -1.99 -21.72
N THR A 160 -2.88 -2.46 -20.67
CA THR A 160 -3.48 -2.50 -19.33
C THR A 160 -3.71 -1.10 -18.77
N VAL A 161 -2.73 -0.19 -18.88
CA VAL A 161 -2.85 1.21 -18.46
C VAL A 161 -4.02 1.90 -19.15
N GLU A 162 -4.14 1.81 -20.48
CA GLU A 162 -5.25 2.42 -21.20
C GLU A 162 -6.60 1.86 -20.76
N ARG A 163 -6.67 0.56 -20.47
CA ARG A 163 -7.90 -0.09 -19.99
C ARG A 163 -8.27 0.32 -18.57
N THR A 164 -7.31 0.53 -17.67
CA THR A 164 -7.56 0.81 -16.25
C THR A 164 -7.72 2.30 -15.97
N LEU A 165 -7.04 3.16 -16.71
CA LEU A 165 -7.05 4.62 -16.53
C LEU A 165 -7.94 5.38 -17.54
N VAL A 166 -8.79 4.69 -18.30
CA VAL A 166 -9.64 5.30 -19.34
C VAL A 166 -10.49 6.48 -18.83
N ASP A 167 -11.02 6.39 -17.61
CA ASP A 167 -11.87 7.41 -16.99
C ASP A 167 -11.11 8.34 -16.02
N VAL A 168 -9.78 8.27 -16.00
CA VAL A 168 -8.94 9.08 -15.12
C VAL A 168 -8.46 10.33 -15.88
N PRO A 169 -8.68 11.55 -15.33
CA PRO A 169 -8.18 12.79 -15.92
C PRO A 169 -6.67 12.77 -16.19
N ALA A 170 -6.22 13.48 -17.21
CA ALA A 170 -4.83 13.43 -17.68
C ALA A 170 -3.80 13.82 -16.60
N ASP A 171 -4.10 14.84 -15.81
CA ASP A 171 -3.27 15.31 -14.70
C ASP A 171 -3.14 14.25 -13.59
N GLU A 172 -4.24 13.55 -13.28
CA GLU A 172 -4.21 12.44 -12.33
C GLU A 172 -3.50 11.22 -12.91
N ARG A 173 -3.68 10.91 -14.20
CA ARG A 173 -2.95 9.81 -14.87
C ARG A 173 -1.45 10.02 -14.78
N GLU A 174 -0.98 11.23 -15.03
CA GLU A 174 0.44 11.60 -14.90
C GLU A 174 0.97 11.36 -13.47
N ARG A 175 0.22 11.78 -12.46
CA ARG A 175 0.57 11.56 -11.04
C ARG A 175 0.69 10.07 -10.71
N LEU A 176 -0.32 9.29 -11.08
CA LEU A 176 -0.38 7.86 -10.83
C LEU A 176 0.72 7.08 -11.57
N LEU A 177 1.00 7.43 -12.82
CA LEU A 177 1.91 6.69 -13.68
C LEU A 177 3.38 6.97 -13.36
N TYR A 178 3.75 8.21 -13.04
CA TYR A 178 5.15 8.54 -12.85
C TYR A 178 5.42 9.68 -11.87
N ALA A 179 4.62 10.76 -11.81
CA ALA A 179 5.02 11.95 -11.05
C ALA A 179 5.14 11.67 -9.53
N ASN A 180 4.27 10.82 -8.97
CA ASN A 180 4.38 10.42 -7.56
C ASN A 180 5.66 9.64 -7.28
N ALA A 181 6.03 8.70 -8.16
CA ALA A 181 7.27 7.94 -8.05
C ALA A 181 8.49 8.84 -8.24
N GLN A 182 8.44 9.75 -9.21
CA GLN A 182 9.51 10.71 -9.47
C GLN A 182 9.78 11.58 -8.24
N ASN A 183 8.72 12.08 -7.59
CA ASN A 183 8.81 12.86 -6.36
C ASN A 183 9.35 12.03 -5.19
N LEU A 184 8.86 10.80 -5.00
CA LEU A 184 9.26 9.93 -3.90
C LEU A 184 10.74 9.52 -4.00
N TYR A 185 11.17 9.10 -5.19
CA TYR A 185 12.51 8.55 -5.42
C TYR A 185 13.53 9.59 -5.92
N LYS A 186 13.13 10.86 -6.06
CA LYS A 186 13.98 11.97 -6.52
C LYS A 186 14.61 11.69 -7.89
N LEU A 187 13.81 11.17 -8.81
CA LEU A 187 14.26 10.86 -10.17
C LEU A 187 14.23 12.13 -11.03
N ALA A 188 15.28 12.32 -11.85
CA ALA A 188 15.43 13.46 -12.75
C ALA A 188 14.59 13.31 -14.02
#